data_AF-A0A6B3IE52-F1
#
_entry.id   AF-A0A6B3IE52-F1
#
_cell.length_a   1.000
_cell.length_b   1.000
_cell.length_c   1.000
_cell.angle_alpha   90.00
_cell.angle_beta   90.00
_cell.angle_gamma   90.00
#
_symmetry.space_group_name_H-M   'P 1'
#
loop_
_entity.id
_entity.type
_entity.pdbx_description
1 polymer ?
#
loop_
_entity_poly.entity_id
_entity_poly.type
_entity_poly.pdbx_seq_one_letter_code
_entity_poly.pdbx_strand_id
1 'polypeptide(L)'
;MTEELVRVHTEGRTGVVTLNRPKALNALTHAMVGTIAAALDRWEHDPEVGAVVITGAGERGLCAGGDIRSIYEDARAGGKASAAFWRDEYRLNA
;
A
#
# COMPACT_ATOMS: atom_id res chain seq x y z
N MET A 1 0.10 -7.49 19.24
CA MET A 1 0.58 -7.72 17.87
C MET A 1 -0.05 -6.66 17.00
N THR A 2 0.76 -5.82 16.34
CA THR A 2 0.25 -4.87 15.34
C THR A 2 -0.33 -5.64 14.17
N GLU A 3 -1.54 -5.28 13.75
CA GLU A 3 -2.18 -5.87 12.59
C GLU A 3 -1.40 -5.49 11.33
N GLU A 4 -1.15 -6.46 10.44
CA GLU A 4 -0.43 -6.21 9.19
C GLU A 4 -1.30 -5.37 8.23
N LEU A 5 -0.79 -4.21 7.80
CA LEU A 5 -1.53 -3.24 6.97
C LEU A 5 -1.64 -3.63 5.50
N VAL A 6 -0.75 -4.48 5.00
CA VAL A 6 -0.75 -5.02 3.64
C VAL A 6 -0.32 -6.47 3.72
N ARG A 7 -1.15 -7.39 3.22
CA ARG A 7 -0.79 -8.81 3.14
C ARG A 7 -0.26 -9.10 1.74
N VAL A 8 0.89 -9.77 1.66
CA VAL A 8 1.54 -10.10 0.39
C VAL A 8 1.83 -11.59 0.34
N HIS A 9 1.36 -12.26 -0.71
CA HIS A 9 1.67 -13.67 -0.94
C HIS A 9 1.58 -14.01 -2.43
N THR A 10 1.96 -15.23 -2.80
CA THR A 10 1.81 -15.77 -4.16
C THR A 10 0.86 -16.95 -4.14
N GLU A 11 -0.07 -17.00 -5.10
CA GLU A 11 -0.96 -18.13 -5.34
C GLU A 11 -0.77 -18.61 -6.79
N GLY A 12 -0.22 -19.81 -6.96
CA GLY A 12 0.25 -20.27 -8.26
C GLY A 12 1.29 -19.29 -8.84
N ARG A 13 1.01 -18.76 -10.03
CA ARG A 13 1.85 -17.74 -10.70
C ARG A 13 1.37 -16.30 -10.46
N THR A 14 0.48 -16.07 -9.50
CA THR A 14 -0.10 -14.74 -9.24
C THR A 14 0.41 -14.18 -7.92
N GLY A 15 1.06 -13.01 -7.96
CA GLY A 15 1.34 -12.21 -6.78
C GLY A 15 0.07 -11.50 -6.30
N VAL A 16 -0.28 -11.62 -5.02
CA VAL A 16 -1.49 -11.05 -4.43
C VAL A 16 -1.12 -10.05 -3.35
N VAL A 17 -1.57 -8.81 -3.53
CA VAL A 17 -1.47 -7.72 -2.55
C VAL A 17 -2.86 -7.42 -2.01
N THR A 18 -3.06 -7.61 -0.71
CA THR A 18 -4.31 -7.25 -0.03
C THR A 18 -4.08 -6.04 0.88
N LEU A 19 -4.70 -4.91 0.55
CA LEU A 19 -4.74 -3.74 1.43
C LEU A 19 -5.60 -4.09 2.66
N ASN A 20 -4.99 -4.18 3.84
CA ASN A 20 -5.65 -4.68 5.05
C ASN A 20 -5.84 -3.58 6.09
N ARG A 21 -6.61 -2.55 5.71
CA ARG A 21 -7.01 -1.47 6.62
C ARG A 21 -8.51 -1.13 6.46
N PRO A 22 -9.41 -2.12 6.61
CA PRO A 22 -10.82 -1.97 6.23
C PRO A 22 -11.56 -0.87 7.02
N LYS A 23 -11.18 -0.63 8.28
CA LYS A 23 -11.75 0.45 9.11
C LYS A 23 -11.50 1.86 8.55
N ALA A 24 -10.45 2.02 7.73
CA ALA A 24 -10.12 3.25 7.03
C ALA A 24 -10.37 3.14 5.52
N LEU A 25 -11.24 2.22 5.08
CA LEU A 25 -11.55 1.96 3.67
C LEU A 25 -10.28 1.73 2.83
N ASN A 26 -9.28 1.08 3.43
CA ASN A 26 -8.00 0.77 2.82
C ASN A 26 -7.23 2.01 2.31
N ALA A 27 -7.44 3.18 2.94
CA ALA A 27 -6.67 4.38 2.64
C ALA A 27 -5.17 4.18 2.93
N LEU A 28 -4.34 4.52 1.94
CA LEU A 28 -2.90 4.25 1.92
C LEU A 28 -2.14 5.08 2.95
N THR A 29 -1.28 4.42 3.72
CA THR A 29 -0.25 5.05 4.54
C THR A 29 1.11 4.90 3.87
N HIS A 30 2.11 5.67 4.31
CA HIS A 30 3.48 5.54 3.78
C HIS A 30 4.07 4.15 4.00
N ALA A 31 3.76 3.51 5.13
CA ALA A 31 4.18 2.13 5.39
C ALA A 31 3.57 1.15 4.38
N MET A 32 2.29 1.32 4.02
CA MET A 32 1.64 0.48 3.02
C MET A 32 2.31 0.64 1.64
N VAL A 33 2.58 1.89 1.22
CA VAL A 33 3.28 2.19 -0.04
C VAL A 33 4.63 1.46 -0.09
N GLY A 34 5.42 1.52 0.98
CA GLY A 34 6.70 0.83 1.05
C GLY A 34 6.58 -0.70 0.95
N THR A 35 5.60 -1.30 1.63
CA THR A 35 5.36 -2.74 1.54
C THR A 35 4.95 -3.18 0.14
N ILE A 36 4.08 -2.41 -0.53
CA ILE A 36 3.63 -2.71 -1.89
C ILE A 36 4.79 -2.59 -2.87
N ALA A 37 5.57 -1.50 -2.80
CA ALA A 37 6.74 -1.29 -3.66
C ALA A 37 7.73 -2.45 -3.54
N ALA A 38 8.11 -2.84 -2.31
CA ALA A 38 9.03 -3.95 -2.08
C ALA A 38 8.49 -5.30 -2.62
N ALA A 39 7.18 -5.51 -2.60
CA ALA A 39 6.57 -6.72 -3.17
C ALA A 39 6.66 -6.73 -4.70
N LEU A 40 6.35 -5.59 -5.33
CA LEU A 40 6.42 -5.42 -6.78
C LEU A 40 7.86 -5.54 -7.28
N ASP A 41 8.82 -4.86 -6.63
CA ASP A 41 10.25 -4.95 -6.97
C ASP A 41 10.76 -6.39 -6.92
N ARG A 42 10.34 -7.17 -5.92
CA ARG A 42 10.70 -8.58 -5.81
C ARG A 42 10.09 -9.40 -6.94
N TRP A 43 8.82 -9.20 -7.27
CA TRP A 43 8.12 -9.97 -8.30
C TRP A 43 8.53 -9.60 -9.72
N GLU A 44 8.99 -8.37 -9.96
CA GLU A 44 9.58 -7.98 -11.24
C GLU A 44 10.73 -8.90 -11.67
N HIS A 45 11.49 -9.40 -10.69
CA HIS A 45 12.66 -10.25 -10.91
C HIS A 45 12.38 -11.74 -10.70
N ASP A 46 11.12 -12.12 -10.46
CA ASP A 46 10.72 -13.51 -10.18
C ASP A 46 10.02 -14.16 -11.39
N PRO A 47 10.68 -15.08 -12.11
CA PRO A 47 10.09 -15.72 -13.30
C PRO A 47 8.89 -16.62 -12.98
N GLU A 48 8.67 -16.97 -11.71
CA GLU A 48 7.51 -17.76 -11.28
C GLU A 48 6.24 -16.89 -11.17
N VAL A 49 6.37 -15.56 -11.06
CA VAL A 49 5.24 -14.65 -11.05
C VAL A 49 4.92 -14.17 -12.47
N GLY A 50 3.75 -14.58 -12.97
CA GLY A 50 3.25 -14.18 -14.29
C GLY A 50 2.17 -13.09 -14.26
N ALA A 51 1.60 -12.80 -13.10
CA ALA A 51 0.58 -11.76 -12.94
C ALA A 51 0.58 -11.21 -11.50
N VAL A 52 0.06 -9.99 -11.32
CA VAL A 52 -0.17 -9.39 -10.01
C VAL A 52 -1.62 -8.92 -9.88
N VAL A 53 -2.23 -9.18 -8.72
CA VAL A 53 -3.56 -8.68 -8.35
C VAL A 53 -3.46 -7.85 -7.08
N ILE A 54 -4.11 -6.69 -7.08
CA ILE A 54 -4.30 -5.86 -5.89
C ILE A 54 -5.78 -5.92 -5.49
N THR A 55 -6.04 -6.22 -4.23
CA THR A 55 -7.40 -6.29 -3.66
C THR A 55 -7.47 -5.59 -2.30
N GLY A 56 -8.69 -5.30 -1.84
CA GLY A 56 -8.95 -4.69 -0.54
C GLY A 56 -9.54 -5.70 0.44
N ALA A 57 -9.09 -5.68 1.69
CA ALA A 57 -9.72 -6.44 2.76
C ALA A 57 -11.04 -5.79 3.20
N GLY A 58 -11.90 -6.61 3.79
CA GLY A 58 -13.22 -6.21 4.26
C GLY A 58 -14.27 -6.18 3.15
N GLU A 59 -15.46 -5.69 3.48
CA GLU A 59 -16.62 -5.71 2.58
C GLU A 59 -16.76 -4.43 1.74
N ARG A 60 -15.85 -3.46 1.92
CA ARG A 60 -16.02 -2.09 1.42
C ARG A 60 -14.77 -1.58 0.72
N GLY A 61 -14.86 -1.48 -0.61
CA GLY A 61 -13.92 -0.73 -1.46
C GLY A 61 -12.53 -1.36 -1.59
N LEU A 62 -11.87 -1.07 -2.71
CA LEU A 62 -10.48 -1.44 -2.92
C LEU A 62 -9.56 -0.54 -2.08
N CYS A 63 -9.59 0.76 -2.35
CA CYS A 63 -8.74 1.78 -1.74
C CYS A 63 -9.44 3.15 -1.81
N ALA A 64 -9.50 3.87 -0.70
CA ALA A 64 -10.10 5.21 -0.62
C ALA A 64 -9.07 6.36 -0.69
N GLY A 65 -8.05 6.20 -1.54
CA GLY A 65 -6.96 7.17 -1.72
C GLY A 65 -5.89 7.12 -0.61
N GLY A 66 -5.05 8.17 -0.52
CA GLY A 66 -4.08 8.32 0.57
C GLY A 66 -4.72 8.73 1.90
N ASP A 67 -4.05 8.51 3.02
CA ASP A 67 -4.50 8.92 4.35
C ASP A 67 -4.40 10.45 4.54
N ILE A 68 -5.37 11.18 3.97
CA ILE A 68 -5.44 12.64 4.01
C ILE A 68 -5.50 13.17 5.45
N ARG A 69 -6.02 12.39 6.40
CA ARG A 69 -6.03 12.79 7.81
C ARG A 69 -4.60 12.92 8.34
N SER A 70 -3.77 11.90 8.12
CA SER A 70 -2.37 11.94 8.53
C SER A 70 -1.59 13.07 7.84
N ILE A 71 -1.87 13.33 6.56
CA ILE A 71 -1.28 14.46 5.82
C ILE A 71 -1.66 15.81 6.44
N TYR A 72 -2.94 15.98 6.78
CA TYR A 72 -3.45 17.19 7.42
C TYR A 72 -2.82 17.42 8.81
N GLU A 73 -2.69 16.36 9.60
CA GLU A 73 -2.06 16.43 10.93
C GLU A 73 -0.57 16.77 10.85
N ASP A 74 0.17 16.15 9.92
CA ASP A 74 1.59 16.46 9.64
C ASP A 74 1.75 17.93 9.22
N ALA A 75 0.89 18.42 8.31
CA ALA A 75 0.92 19.82 7.87
C ALA A 75 0.66 20.80 9.04
N ARG A 76 -0.32 20.51 9.91
CA ARG A 76 -0.61 21.35 11.08
C ARG A 76 0.51 21.37 12.10
N ALA A 77 1.26 20.29 12.22
CA ALA A 77 2.42 20.20 13.09
C ALA A 77 3.69 20.84 12.48
N GLY A 78 3.62 21.38 11.25
CA GLY A 78 4.80 21.86 10.51
C GLY A 78 5.76 20.74 10.12
N GLY A 79 5.26 19.52 10.03
CA GLY A 79 6.02 18.33 9.68
C GLY A 79 6.38 18.26 8.19
N LYS A 80 7.15 17.23 7.85
CA LYS A 80 7.66 16.99 6.49
C LYS A 80 7.42 15.56 6.02
N ALA A 81 6.69 14.76 6.80
CA ALA A 81 6.48 13.35 6.48
C ALA A 81 5.63 13.18 5.22
N SER A 82 4.67 14.08 4.99
CA SER A 82 3.79 14.05 3.82
C SER A 82 4.55 14.15 2.50
N ALA A 83 5.65 14.92 2.45
CA ALA A 83 6.47 15.01 1.25
C ALA A 83 7.14 13.69 0.90
N ALA A 84 7.56 12.91 1.91
CA ALA A 84 8.12 11.57 1.69
C ALA A 84 7.05 10.59 1.22
N PHE A 85 5.85 10.64 1.82
CA PHE A 85 4.70 9.85 1.37
C PHE A 85 4.40 10.09 -0.11
N TRP A 86 4.19 11.35 -0.52
CA TRP A 86 3.86 11.68 -1.92
C TRP A 86 4.94 11.22 -2.88
N ARG A 87 6.21 11.51 -2.56
CA ARG A 87 7.34 11.12 -3.41
C ARG A 87 7.37 9.61 -3.65
N ASP A 88 7.13 8.81 -2.62
CA ASP A 88 7.22 7.36 -2.73
C ASP A 88 5.92 6.77 -3.33
N GLU A 89 4.75 7.34 -3.06
CA GLU A 89 3.48 6.96 -3.69
C GLU A 89 3.50 7.25 -5.20
N TYR A 90 4.03 8.39 -5.63
CA TYR A 90 4.16 8.70 -7.06
C TYR A 90 5.12 7.75 -7.78
N ARG A 91 6.20 7.30 -7.12
CA ARG A 91 7.10 6.30 -7.70
C ARG A 91 6.46 4.92 -7.82
N LEU A 92 5.66 4.53 -6.82
CA LEU A 92 4.92 3.27 -6.86
C LEU A 92 3.94 3.21 -8.05
N ASN A 93 3.36 4.34 -8.45
CA ASN A 93 2.39 4.41 -9.54
C ASN A 93 3.01 4.56 -10.93
N ALA A 94 4.32 4.77 -11.03
CA ALA A 94 5.00 5.14 -12.27
C ALA A 94 5.42 3.94 -13.13
#